data_AF-A0A966QCC9-F1
#
_entry.id   AF-A0A966QCC9-F1
#
_cell.length_a   1.000
_cell.length_b   1.000
_cell.length_c   1.000
_cell.angle_alpha   90.00
_cell.angle_beta   90.00
_cell.angle_gamma   90.00
#
_symmetry.space_group_name_H-M   'P 1'
#
loop_
_entity.id
_entity.type
_entity.pdbx_description
1 polymer ?
#
loop_
_entity_poly.entity_id
_entity_poly.type
_entity_poly.pdbx_seq_one_letter_code
_entity_poly.pdbx_strand_id
1 'polypeptide(L)'
;YDEAVQAFRKALELKPGVAEVIANLGVVLKAKGEMTEYEKMVQSLATVNPKMARDLMDFAPDKISSTETSSIPVEPAPPSVDKESGEVSALRKMVELDPRDSVSWNQLGKALYQAGQYGESVEALDRSLAIQPDVEEVVVNLGVALKTKGDAVRYSQVLEKLRGINPKTAKDLEAFQPSPDAKR
;
A
#
# COMPACT_ATOMS: atom_id res chain seq x y z
N TYR A 1 -21.71 11.26 0.65
CA TYR A 1 -21.92 10.12 1.57
C TYR A 1 -22.71 8.99 0.90
N ASP A 2 -23.80 9.26 0.19
CA ASP A 2 -24.67 8.22 -0.39
C ASP A 2 -24.02 7.32 -1.44
N GLU A 3 -23.20 7.86 -2.32
CA GLU A 3 -22.46 7.07 -3.31
C GLU A 3 -21.44 6.12 -2.66
N ALA A 4 -20.76 6.58 -1.61
CA ALA A 4 -19.82 5.76 -0.85
C ALA A 4 -20.53 4.61 -0.12
N VAL A 5 -21.68 4.89 0.50
CA VAL A 5 -22.52 3.85 1.12
C VAL A 5 -22.95 2.79 0.10
N GLN A 6 -23.38 3.20 -1.09
CA GLN A 6 -23.76 2.27 -2.17
C GLN A 6 -22.59 1.42 -2.65
N ALA A 7 -21.40 2.03 -2.83
CA ALA A 7 -20.20 1.33 -3.26
C ALA A 7 -19.79 0.23 -2.26
N PHE A 8 -19.79 0.56 -0.95
CA PHE A 8 -19.46 -0.43 0.08
C PHE A 8 -20.52 -1.52 0.23
N ARG A 9 -21.81 -1.20 0.06
CA ARG A 9 -22.86 -2.23 0.05
C ARG A 9 -22.70 -3.22 -1.09
N LYS A 10 -22.43 -2.74 -2.31
CA LYS A 10 -22.09 -3.63 -3.44
C LYS A 10 -20.87 -4.49 -3.17
N ALA A 11 -19.84 -3.92 -2.53
CA ALA A 11 -18.65 -4.69 -2.16
C ALA A 11 -18.99 -5.82 -1.17
N LEU A 12 -19.89 -5.57 -0.21
CA LEU A 12 -20.38 -6.59 0.73
C LEU A 12 -21.27 -7.64 0.08
N GLU A 13 -22.03 -7.28 -0.96
CA GLU A 13 -22.82 -8.25 -1.76
C GLU A 13 -21.91 -9.22 -2.52
N LEU A 14 -20.80 -8.72 -3.06
CA LEU A 14 -19.83 -9.54 -3.80
C LEU A 14 -18.96 -10.41 -2.88
N LYS A 15 -18.59 -9.89 -1.71
CA LYS A 15 -17.81 -10.61 -0.70
C LYS A 15 -18.38 -10.32 0.70
N PRO A 16 -19.30 -11.16 1.20
CA PRO A 16 -19.83 -10.98 2.54
C PRO A 16 -18.74 -11.23 3.59
N GLY A 17 -18.74 -10.43 4.66
CA GLY A 17 -17.86 -10.65 5.81
C GLY A 17 -16.45 -10.06 5.70
N VAL A 18 -16.17 -9.18 4.74
CA VAL A 18 -14.88 -8.45 4.69
C VAL A 18 -14.88 -7.36 5.77
N ALA A 19 -14.14 -7.59 6.85
CA ALA A 19 -14.08 -6.71 8.02
C ALA A 19 -13.74 -5.25 7.69
N GLU A 20 -12.81 -5.02 6.76
CA GLU A 20 -12.41 -3.68 6.31
C GLU A 20 -13.55 -2.92 5.63
N VAL A 21 -14.31 -3.59 4.77
CA VAL A 21 -15.45 -2.99 4.06
C VAL A 21 -16.57 -2.66 5.05
N ILE A 22 -16.82 -3.53 6.04
CA ILE A 22 -17.80 -3.28 7.11
C ILE A 22 -17.36 -2.07 7.96
N ALA A 23 -16.06 -1.97 8.30
CA ALA A 23 -15.52 -0.86 9.08
C ALA A 23 -15.61 0.48 8.34
N ASN A 24 -15.21 0.50 7.07
CA ASN A 24 -15.24 1.69 6.22
C ASN A 24 -16.69 2.18 5.99
N LEU A 25 -17.63 1.26 5.78
CA LEU A 25 -19.05 1.60 5.73
C LEU A 25 -19.54 2.19 7.06
N GLY A 26 -19.11 1.62 8.19
CA GLY A 26 -19.42 2.14 9.53
C GLY A 26 -18.94 3.58 9.74
N VAL A 27 -17.71 3.92 9.34
CA VAL A 27 -17.18 5.30 9.44
C VAL A 27 -18.05 6.27 8.64
N VAL A 28 -18.43 5.90 7.41
CA VAL A 28 -19.27 6.73 6.54
C VAL A 28 -20.68 6.91 7.12
N LEU A 29 -21.27 5.86 7.68
CA LEU A 29 -22.59 5.93 8.32
C LEU A 29 -22.56 6.81 9.58
N LYS A 30 -21.51 6.70 10.40
CA LYS A 30 -21.30 7.54 11.58
C LYS A 30 -21.14 9.02 11.20
N ALA A 31 -20.34 9.30 10.16
CA ALA A 31 -20.17 10.67 9.63
C ALA A 31 -21.45 11.24 8.99
N LYS A 32 -22.30 10.38 8.41
CA LYS A 32 -23.61 10.76 7.86
C LYS A 32 -24.68 10.94 8.96
N GLY A 33 -24.41 10.51 10.20
CA GLY A 33 -25.36 10.54 11.32
C GLY A 33 -26.37 9.37 11.32
N GLU A 34 -26.16 8.36 10.47
CA GLU A 34 -27.00 7.17 10.36
C GLU A 34 -26.65 6.15 11.46
N MET A 35 -26.90 6.53 12.72
CA MET A 35 -26.44 5.79 13.90
C MET A 35 -27.02 4.36 13.96
N THR A 36 -28.28 4.19 13.53
CA THR A 36 -28.96 2.89 13.49
C THR A 36 -28.27 1.89 12.55
N GLU A 37 -27.79 2.35 11.40
CA GLU A 37 -27.07 1.48 10.47
C GLU A 37 -25.62 1.27 10.91
N TYR A 38 -25.00 2.30 11.49
CA TYR A 38 -23.68 2.20 12.09
C TYR A 38 -23.63 1.10 13.15
N GLU A 39 -24.59 1.06 14.08
CA GLU A 39 -24.66 0.02 15.12
C GLU A 39 -24.74 -1.39 14.52
N LYS A 40 -25.49 -1.57 13.43
CA LYS A 40 -25.55 -2.86 12.71
C LYS A 40 -24.19 -3.24 12.11
N MET A 41 -23.46 -2.27 11.54
CA MET A 41 -22.13 -2.52 11.00
C MET A 41 -21.15 -2.90 12.10
N VAL A 42 -21.20 -2.22 13.24
CA VAL A 42 -20.33 -2.55 14.38
C VAL A 42 -20.66 -3.93 14.96
N GLN A 43 -21.93 -4.30 15.09
CA GLN A 43 -22.33 -5.64 15.54
C GLN A 43 -21.84 -6.72 14.57
N SER A 44 -22.01 -6.51 13.26
CA SER A 44 -21.51 -7.42 12.23
C SER A 44 -19.98 -7.53 12.29
N LEU A 45 -19.29 -6.39 12.40
CA LEU A 45 -17.84 -6.35 12.53
C LEU A 45 -17.36 -7.03 13.81
N ALA A 46 -18.11 -6.95 14.91
CA ALA A 46 -17.75 -7.61 16.16
C ALA A 46 -17.76 -9.14 16.05
N THR A 47 -18.56 -9.71 15.13
CA THR A 47 -18.55 -11.16 14.89
C THR A 47 -17.36 -11.62 14.07
N VAL A 48 -16.81 -10.75 13.21
CA VAL A 48 -15.71 -11.08 12.30
C VAL A 48 -14.35 -10.67 12.89
N ASN A 49 -14.28 -9.46 13.45
CA ASN A 49 -13.10 -8.86 14.04
C ASN A 49 -13.49 -7.97 15.25
N PRO A 50 -13.61 -8.57 16.46
CA PRO A 50 -14.01 -7.87 17.68
C PRO A 50 -13.12 -6.69 18.06
N LYS A 51 -11.82 -6.76 17.74
CA LYS A 51 -10.87 -5.67 18.01
C LYS A 51 -11.18 -4.47 17.11
N MET A 52 -11.37 -4.72 15.81
CA MET A 52 -11.69 -3.67 14.84
C MET A 52 -13.05 -3.01 15.11
N ALA A 53 -14.03 -3.78 15.60
CA ALA A 53 -15.31 -3.24 16.04
C ALA A 53 -15.17 -2.28 17.22
N ARG A 54 -14.29 -2.61 18.18
CA ARG A 54 -13.98 -1.75 19.33
C ARG A 54 -13.27 -0.46 18.87
N ASP A 55 -12.26 -0.59 18.02
CA ASP A 55 -11.51 0.53 17.47
C ASP A 55 -12.45 1.50 16.69
N LEU A 56 -13.44 0.96 15.97
CA LEU A 56 -14.46 1.73 15.26
C LEU A 56 -15.46 2.45 16.19
N MET A 57 -15.78 1.88 17.35
CA MET A 57 -16.61 2.52 18.39
C MET A 57 -15.87 3.70 19.04
N ASP A 58 -14.61 3.49 19.39
CA ASP A 58 -13.75 4.47 20.06
C ASP A 58 -13.37 5.66 19.14
N PHE A 59 -13.53 5.51 17.83
CA PHE A 59 -13.32 6.58 16.86
C PHE A 59 -14.41 7.67 16.95
N ALA A 60 -14.16 8.74 17.72
CA ALA A 60 -15.05 9.91 17.82
C ALA A 60 -14.66 11.01 16.81
N PRO A 61 -15.59 11.53 15.97
CA PRO A 61 -15.27 12.58 15.00
C PRO A 61 -15.08 13.98 15.59
N ASP A 62 -15.37 14.19 16.88
CA ASP A 62 -15.47 15.53 17.52
C ASP A 62 -14.14 16.21 17.88
N LYS A 63 -12.99 15.64 17.51
CA LYS A 63 -11.66 16.19 17.86
C LYS A 63 -10.70 16.31 16.68
N ILE A 64 -11.18 16.91 15.59
CA ILE A 64 -10.29 17.52 14.58
C ILE A 64 -9.94 18.95 15.01
N SER A 65 -9.18 19.07 16.10
CA SER A 65 -8.47 20.29 16.45
C SER A 65 -6.98 19.99 16.42
N SER A 66 -6.31 20.69 15.50
CA SER A 66 -4.87 20.88 15.34
C SER A 66 -3.94 20.14 16.32
N THR A 67 -2.99 19.41 15.73
CA THR A 67 -1.80 18.77 16.32
C THR A 67 -1.96 17.31 16.78
N GLU A 68 -1.11 16.49 16.16
CA GLU A 68 -0.79 15.08 16.48
C GLU A 68 -1.76 14.00 15.99
N THR A 69 -1.77 13.76 14.67
CA THR A 69 -2.21 12.46 14.12
C THR A 69 -1.01 11.50 14.11
N SER A 70 -0.78 10.83 15.23
CA SER A 70 0.05 9.63 15.25
C SER A 70 -0.86 8.40 15.26
N SER A 71 -0.64 7.53 14.27
CA SER A 71 -1.11 6.15 14.16
C SER A 71 -2.60 5.91 13.84
N ILE A 72 -2.90 6.03 12.55
CA ILE A 72 -3.97 5.25 11.89
C ILE A 72 -3.35 4.65 10.62
N PRO A 73 -3.53 3.36 10.29
CA PRO A 73 -3.16 2.83 8.98
C PRO A 73 -4.14 3.39 7.94
N VAL A 74 -3.66 4.32 7.11
CA VAL A 74 -4.43 4.92 6.03
C VAL A 74 -4.28 4.03 4.79
N GLU A 75 -5.40 3.63 4.16
CA GLU A 75 -5.41 3.22 2.75
C GLU A 75 -4.69 4.29 1.90
N PRO A 76 -4.03 3.93 0.78
CA PRO A 76 -3.21 4.88 0.03
C PRO A 76 -4.06 6.09 -0.38
N ALA A 77 -3.59 7.27 0.04
CA ALA A 77 -4.17 8.57 -0.29
C ALA A 77 -4.25 8.76 -1.82
N PRO A 78 -5.24 9.51 -2.35
CA PRO A 78 -5.18 9.97 -3.74
C PRO A 78 -3.84 10.69 -3.95
N PRO A 79 -3.18 10.52 -5.10
CA PRO A 79 -1.81 10.98 -5.28
C PRO A 79 -1.73 12.47 -4.96
N SER A 80 -0.83 12.78 -4.03
CA SER A 80 -0.26 14.10 -3.84
C SER A 80 0.06 14.68 -5.20
N VAL A 81 -0.26 15.96 -5.41
CA VAL A 81 0.10 16.70 -6.62
C VAL A 81 1.61 16.99 -6.60
N ASP A 82 2.40 15.93 -6.60
CA ASP A 82 3.79 15.95 -6.98
C ASP A 82 3.81 15.80 -8.49
N LYS A 83 4.73 16.50 -9.18
CA LYS A 83 4.90 16.37 -10.63
C LYS A 83 5.31 14.93 -10.95
N GLU A 84 4.34 14.05 -11.14
CA GLU A 84 4.55 12.71 -11.65
C GLU A 84 5.24 12.87 -13.02
N SER A 85 6.41 12.26 -13.18
CA SER A 85 7.14 12.35 -14.44
C SER A 85 6.29 11.70 -15.55
N GLY A 86 6.40 12.20 -16.78
CA GLY A 86 5.65 11.64 -17.91
C GLY A 86 5.89 10.14 -18.11
N GLU A 87 7.05 9.64 -17.67
CA GLU A 87 7.43 8.23 -17.67
C GLU A 87 6.61 7.40 -16.68
N VAL A 88 6.49 7.84 -15.41
CA VAL A 88 5.67 7.14 -14.41
C VAL A 88 4.21 7.08 -14.86
N SER A 89 3.67 8.18 -15.40
CA SER A 89 2.30 8.22 -15.88
C SER A 89 2.04 7.25 -17.05
N ALA A 90 3.00 7.15 -17.99
CA ALA A 90 2.91 6.20 -19.09
C ALA A 90 2.97 4.74 -18.57
N LEU A 91 3.86 4.45 -17.64
CA LEU A 91 4.03 3.11 -17.06
C LEU A 91 2.81 2.68 -16.22
N ARG A 92 2.17 3.61 -15.50
CA ARG A 92 0.89 3.33 -14.81
C ARG A 92 -0.19 2.86 -15.79
N LYS A 93 -0.32 3.54 -16.93
CA LYS A 93 -1.26 3.10 -17.98
C LYS A 93 -0.91 1.72 -18.54
N MET A 94 0.38 1.39 -18.65
CA MET A 94 0.79 0.07 -19.13
C MET A 94 0.36 -1.04 -18.17
N VAL A 95 0.55 -0.86 -16.87
CA VAL A 95 0.11 -1.85 -15.87
C VAL A 95 -1.41 -1.88 -15.67
N GLU A 96 -2.12 -0.80 -16.01
CA GLU A 96 -3.59 -0.80 -16.09
C GLU A 96 -4.10 -1.59 -17.30
N LEU A 97 -3.42 -1.46 -18.45
CA LEU A 97 -3.76 -2.18 -19.68
C LEU A 97 -3.46 -3.68 -19.56
N ASP A 98 -2.32 -4.05 -18.98
CA ASP A 98 -1.98 -5.43 -18.66
C ASP A 98 -1.46 -5.56 -17.22
N PRO A 99 -2.34 -5.83 -16.25
CA PRO A 99 -1.96 -6.04 -14.85
C PRO A 99 -1.10 -7.28 -14.61
N ARG A 100 -0.97 -8.17 -15.62
CA ARG A 100 -0.17 -9.40 -15.54
C ARG A 100 1.18 -9.27 -16.24
N ASP A 101 1.55 -8.10 -16.74
CA ASP A 101 2.87 -7.87 -17.29
C ASP A 101 3.87 -7.53 -16.17
N SER A 102 4.63 -8.54 -15.75
CA SER A 102 5.72 -8.38 -14.76
C SER A 102 6.75 -7.33 -15.18
N VAL A 103 7.02 -7.19 -16.48
CA VAL A 103 8.03 -6.26 -16.99
C VAL A 103 7.57 -4.83 -16.79
N SER A 104 6.31 -4.52 -17.14
CA SER A 104 5.74 -3.18 -16.90
C SER A 104 5.76 -2.80 -15.42
N TRP A 105 5.44 -3.73 -14.52
CA TRP A 105 5.53 -3.51 -13.08
C TRP A 105 6.96 -3.24 -12.60
N ASN A 106 7.96 -3.96 -13.12
CA ASN A 106 9.38 -3.69 -12.82
C ASN A 106 9.81 -2.30 -13.31
N GLN A 107 9.47 -1.93 -14.55
CA GLN A 107 9.80 -0.62 -15.10
C GLN A 107 9.14 0.51 -14.31
N LEU A 108 7.86 0.35 -13.94
CA LEU A 108 7.15 1.29 -13.08
C LEU A 108 7.87 1.47 -11.74
N GLY A 109 8.26 0.36 -11.09
CA GLY A 109 9.01 0.40 -9.84
C GLY A 109 10.33 1.16 -9.94
N LYS A 110 11.06 0.96 -11.04
CA LYS A 110 12.32 1.68 -11.31
C LYS A 110 12.10 3.18 -11.56
N ALA A 111 11.09 3.54 -12.34
CA ALA A 111 10.75 4.94 -12.59
C ALA A 111 10.32 5.66 -11.30
N LEU A 112 9.52 5.00 -10.45
CA LEU A 112 9.12 5.50 -9.13
C LEU A 112 10.32 5.68 -8.20
N TYR A 113 11.30 4.76 -8.23
CA TYR A 113 12.53 4.92 -7.47
C TYR A 113 13.30 6.18 -7.89
N GLN A 114 13.42 6.41 -9.20
CA GLN A 114 14.11 7.59 -9.75
C GLN A 114 13.35 8.89 -9.45
N ALA A 115 12.02 8.83 -9.36
CA ALA A 115 11.17 9.94 -8.94
C ALA A 115 11.21 10.19 -7.41
N GLY A 116 11.95 9.40 -6.63
CA GLY A 116 12.00 9.51 -5.17
C GLY A 116 10.79 8.88 -4.45
N GLN A 117 9.85 8.29 -5.18
CA GLN A 117 8.66 7.62 -4.66
C GLN A 117 8.99 6.19 -4.22
N TYR A 118 9.87 6.04 -3.23
CA TYR A 118 10.38 4.74 -2.79
C TYR A 118 9.31 3.79 -2.24
N GLY A 119 8.24 4.33 -1.65
CA GLY A 119 7.10 3.54 -1.17
C GLY A 119 6.38 2.82 -2.31
N GLU A 120 5.94 3.59 -3.31
CA GLU A 120 5.23 3.05 -4.49
C GLU A 120 6.15 2.18 -5.35
N SER A 121 7.45 2.51 -5.40
CA SER A 121 8.45 1.67 -6.06
C SER A 121 8.47 0.24 -5.51
N VAL A 122 8.49 0.10 -4.18
CA VAL A 122 8.44 -1.19 -3.49
C VAL A 122 7.17 -1.96 -3.85
N GLU A 123 6.01 -1.29 -3.86
CA GLU A 123 4.74 -1.93 -4.20
C GLU A 123 4.71 -2.44 -5.64
N ALA A 124 5.18 -1.64 -6.60
CA ALA A 124 5.26 -2.04 -8.00
C ALA A 124 6.20 -3.23 -8.20
N LEU A 125 7.34 -3.25 -7.51
CA LEU A 125 8.31 -4.35 -7.58
C LEU A 125 7.77 -5.63 -6.89
N ASP A 126 7.06 -5.51 -5.77
CA ASP A 126 6.34 -6.63 -5.14
C ASP A 126 5.29 -7.23 -6.10
N ARG A 127 4.57 -6.40 -6.87
CA ARG A 127 3.62 -6.86 -7.89
C ARG A 127 4.30 -7.60 -9.04
N SER A 128 5.44 -7.10 -9.51
CA SER A 128 6.26 -7.79 -10.51
C SER A 128 6.69 -9.18 -10.02
N LEU A 129 7.19 -9.29 -8.79
CA LEU A 129 7.59 -10.58 -8.19
C LEU A 129 6.42 -11.52 -7.89
N ALA A 130 5.22 -11.00 -7.65
CA ALA A 130 4.02 -11.81 -7.45
C ALA A 130 3.57 -12.49 -8.77
N ILE A 131 3.84 -11.86 -9.91
CA ILE A 131 3.55 -12.39 -11.25
C ILE A 131 4.66 -13.36 -11.68
N GLN A 132 5.91 -12.90 -11.62
CA GLN A 132 7.07 -13.70 -11.96
C GLN A 132 8.01 -13.79 -10.75
N PRO A 133 7.89 -14.85 -9.94
CA PRO A 133 8.80 -15.04 -8.84
C PRO A 133 10.22 -15.27 -9.36
N ASP A 134 11.20 -14.79 -8.60
CA ASP A 134 12.63 -15.10 -8.75
C ASP A 134 13.35 -14.45 -9.95
N VAL A 135 12.85 -13.30 -10.40
CA VAL A 135 13.60 -12.43 -11.33
C VAL A 135 14.69 -11.67 -10.56
N GLU A 136 15.96 -12.04 -10.74
CA GLU A 136 17.11 -11.44 -10.04
C GLU A 136 17.10 -9.89 -10.10
N GLU A 137 16.85 -9.32 -11.28
CA GLU A 137 16.81 -7.86 -11.48
C GLU A 137 15.75 -7.19 -10.60
N VAL A 138 14.55 -7.76 -10.51
CA VAL A 138 13.45 -7.18 -9.72
C VAL A 138 13.75 -7.29 -8.23
N VAL A 139 14.37 -8.39 -7.79
CA VAL A 139 14.82 -8.58 -6.40
C VAL A 139 15.90 -7.55 -6.04
N VAL A 140 16.83 -7.27 -6.94
CA VAL A 140 17.85 -6.23 -6.75
C VAL A 140 17.21 -4.84 -6.65
N ASN A 141 16.33 -4.49 -7.59
CA ASN A 141 15.62 -3.21 -7.60
C ASN A 141 14.82 -3.01 -6.29
N LEU A 142 14.15 -4.06 -5.81
CA LEU A 142 13.40 -4.03 -4.56
C LEU A 142 14.32 -3.79 -3.37
N GLY A 143 15.46 -4.49 -3.32
CA GLY A 143 16.45 -4.31 -2.26
C GLY A 143 17.05 -2.90 -2.25
N VAL A 144 17.34 -2.32 -3.41
CA VAL A 144 17.79 -0.92 -3.54
C VAL A 144 16.71 0.03 -3.01
N ALA A 145 15.46 -0.13 -3.43
CA ALA A 145 14.36 0.72 -2.99
C ALA A 145 14.13 0.64 -1.47
N LEU A 146 14.15 -0.56 -0.88
CA LEU A 146 13.99 -0.78 0.56
C LEU A 146 15.15 -0.19 1.37
N LYS A 147 16.39 -0.34 0.88
CA LYS A 147 17.58 0.22 1.53
C LYS A 147 17.52 1.75 1.56
N THR A 148 17.12 2.37 0.45
CA THR A 148 16.96 3.83 0.35
C THR A 148 15.79 4.34 1.22
N LYS A 149 14.68 3.60 1.26
CA LYS A 149 13.53 3.89 2.15
C LYS A 149 13.89 3.72 3.64
N GLY A 150 14.90 2.91 3.97
CA GLY A 150 15.33 2.60 5.33
C GLY A 150 14.58 1.42 5.98
N ASP A 151 13.89 0.60 5.19
CA ASP A 151 13.21 -0.61 5.68
C ASP A 151 14.20 -1.77 5.80
N ALA A 152 14.97 -1.76 6.89
CA ALA A 152 16.01 -2.75 7.16
C ALA A 152 15.46 -4.18 7.29
N VAL A 153 14.21 -4.33 7.78
CA VAL A 153 13.59 -5.64 7.99
C VAL A 153 13.32 -6.30 6.65
N ARG A 154 12.55 -5.66 5.76
CA ARG A 154 12.28 -6.23 4.44
C ARG A 154 13.55 -6.31 3.59
N TYR A 155 14.47 -5.35 3.73
CA TYR A 155 15.77 -5.41 3.04
C TYR A 155 16.56 -6.68 3.38
N SER A 156 16.61 -7.08 4.66
CA SER A 156 17.28 -8.31 5.07
C SER A 156 16.66 -9.56 4.44
N GLN A 157 15.33 -9.62 4.33
CA GLN A 157 14.61 -10.73 3.68
C GLN A 157 14.94 -10.80 2.18
N VAL A 158 15.00 -9.65 1.52
CA VAL A 158 15.38 -9.55 0.10
C VAL A 158 16.84 -9.97 -0.10
N LEU A 159 17.75 -9.59 0.79
CA LEU A 159 19.15 -10.03 0.74
C LEU A 159 19.28 -11.56 0.89
N GLU A 160 18.57 -12.17 1.84
CA GLU A 160 18.58 -13.63 2.00
C GLU A 160 18.05 -14.33 0.75
N LYS A 161 16.95 -13.82 0.17
CA LYS A 161 16.41 -14.33 -1.09
C LYS A 161 17.41 -14.20 -2.24
N LEU A 162 17.99 -13.01 -2.40
CA LEU A 162 18.98 -12.75 -3.45
C LEU A 162 20.23 -13.62 -3.27
N ARG A 163 20.64 -13.94 -2.04
CA ARG A 163 21.75 -14.85 -1.79
C ARG A 163 21.47 -16.27 -2.28
N GLY A 164 20.22 -16.71 -2.20
CA GLY A 164 19.76 -17.97 -2.79
C GLY A 164 19.75 -17.99 -4.31
N ILE A 165 19.49 -16.83 -4.96
CA ILE A 165 19.49 -16.69 -6.42
C ILE A 165 20.92 -16.51 -6.95
N ASN A 166 21.61 -15.49 -6.44
CA ASN A 166 22.95 -15.10 -6.84
C ASN A 166 23.71 -14.45 -5.66
N PRO A 167 24.59 -15.21 -4.98
CA PRO A 167 25.30 -14.73 -3.78
C PRO A 167 26.30 -13.62 -4.07
N LYS A 168 26.81 -13.52 -5.30
CA LYS A 168 27.70 -12.42 -5.71
C LYS A 168 26.91 -11.12 -5.77
N THR A 169 25.76 -11.13 -6.46
CA THR A 169 24.88 -9.96 -6.56
C THR A 169 24.35 -9.52 -5.20
N ALA A 170 24.06 -10.47 -4.30
CA ALA A 170 23.69 -10.14 -2.91
C ALA A 170 24.80 -9.36 -2.18
N LYS A 171 26.06 -9.77 -2.33
CA LYS A 171 27.20 -9.07 -1.74
C LYS A 171 27.40 -7.68 -2.35
N ASP A 172 27.23 -7.55 -3.66
CA ASP A 172 27.34 -6.27 -4.36
C ASP A 172 26.24 -5.29 -3.89
N LEU A 173 25.01 -5.78 -3.71
CA LEU A 173 23.88 -5.00 -3.17
C LEU A 173 24.06 -4.62 -1.69
N GLU A 174 24.68 -5.49 -0.89
CA GLU A 174 24.99 -5.21 0.52
C GLU A 174 26.02 -4.07 0.64
N ALA A 175 27.04 -4.08 -0.23
CA ALA A 175 28.06 -3.04 -0.30
C ALA A 175 27.56 -1.72 -0.92
N PHE A 176 26.48 -1.76 -1.71
CA PHE A 176 25.91 -0.58 -2.35
C PHE A 176 25.41 0.45 -1.32
N GLN A 177 25.92 1.68 -1.37
CA GLN A 177 25.43 2.78 -0.55
C GLN A 177 24.57 3.72 -1.42
N PRO A 178 23.27 3.90 -1.12
CA PRO A 178 22.45 4.85 -1.86
C PRO A 178 22.97 6.28 -1.62
N SER A 179 22.95 7.10 -2.68
CA SER A 179 23.47 8.46 -2.64
C SER A 179 22.79 9.30 -1.55
N PRO A 180 23.53 10.16 -0.82
CA PRO A 180 22.99 10.95 0.30
C PRO A 180 21.90 11.95 -0.09
N ASP A 181 21.78 12.29 -1.37
CA ASP A 181 20.74 13.20 -1.90
C ASP A 181 19.33 12.57 -1.99
N ALA A 182 19.17 11.27 -1.70
CA ALA A 182 17.88 10.58 -1.70
C ALA A 182 16.92 10.99 -0.55
N LYS A 183 17.30 11.94 0.30
CA LYS A 183 16.52 12.40 1.47
C LYS A 183 15.93 13.81 1.34
N ARG A 184 15.95 14.41 0.14
CA ARG A 184 15.48 15.79 -0.03
C ARG A 184 14.06 15.86 -0.56
#